data_AF-A0A6N9ER25-F1
#
_entry.id   AF-A0A6N9ER25-F1
#
_cell.length_a   1.000
_cell.length_b   1.000
_cell.length_c   1.000
_cell.angle_alpha   90.00
_cell.angle_beta   90.00
_cell.angle_gamma   90.00
#
_symmetry.space_group_name_H-M   'P 1'
#
loop_
_entity.id
_entity.type
_entity.pdbx_description
1 polymer ?
#
loop_
_entity_poly.entity_id
_entity_poly.type
_entity_poly.pdbx_seq_one_letter_code
_entity_poly.pdbx_strand_id
1 'polypeptide(L)'
;MAVALVAAAATLGLATTATAQSGFTDTASSIHRADIETLTAKGLFEGTECADEQFCPNKPAKRWAVAVWLVRALDGGDPPPLDESRFTDVDDEWWLPHVERLAQLGVTAGCRTEPRASFRTWCAETGVRREVAEAALAHTAGAVERAYQRSDLLAARRALMDDWARVLVSAIPRSRRHDTTPQLAIMRDKSRARGPSTRQ
;
A
#
# COMPACT_ATOMS: atom_id res chain seq x y z
N MET A 1 -22.07 -48.76 58.40
CA MET A 1 -20.69 -48.79 58.94
C MET A 1 -19.84 -49.42 57.85
N ALA A 2 -18.86 -48.79 57.20
CA ALA A 2 -17.91 -47.79 57.66
C ALA A 2 -17.67 -46.69 56.60
N VAL A 3 -17.39 -45.51 57.12
CA VAL A 3 -16.94 -44.30 56.44
C VAL A 3 -15.45 -44.48 56.13
N ALA A 4 -15.03 -44.18 54.89
CA ALA A 4 -13.63 -43.86 54.58
C ALA A 4 -13.61 -42.75 53.54
N LEU A 5 -13.44 -41.55 54.07
CA LEU A 5 -13.24 -40.27 53.40
C LEU A 5 -11.74 -40.18 53.11
N VAL A 6 -11.32 -40.09 51.84
CA VAL A 6 -9.96 -39.67 51.49
C VAL A 6 -10.05 -38.46 50.59
N ALA A 7 -9.39 -37.41 51.03
CA ALA A 7 -9.42 -36.07 50.50
C ALA A 7 -8.45 -35.88 49.31
N ALA A 8 -8.90 -35.02 48.40
CA ALA A 8 -8.16 -34.01 47.63
C ALA A 8 -6.66 -34.21 47.33
N ALA A 9 -6.36 -34.22 46.02
CA ALA A 9 -5.36 -33.31 45.45
C ALA A 9 -5.71 -33.07 43.97
N ALA A 10 -6.50 -32.02 43.70
CA ALA A 10 -6.57 -31.46 42.37
C ALA A 10 -5.22 -30.84 42.06
N THR A 11 -4.36 -31.57 41.35
CA THR A 11 -3.22 -30.96 40.69
C THR A 11 -3.79 -30.11 39.55
N LEU A 12 -4.06 -28.84 39.85
CA LEU A 12 -3.95 -27.81 38.83
C LEU A 12 -2.52 -27.90 38.31
N GLY A 13 -2.33 -28.69 37.27
CA GLY A 13 -1.28 -28.41 36.31
C GLY A 13 -1.62 -27.03 35.78
N LEU A 14 -1.04 -26.00 36.39
CA LEU A 14 -0.85 -24.74 35.69
C LEU A 14 -0.13 -25.17 34.42
N ALA A 15 -0.85 -25.18 33.30
CA ALA A 15 -0.22 -24.95 32.03
C ALA A 15 0.48 -23.61 32.22
N THR A 16 1.79 -23.67 32.47
CA THR A 16 2.65 -22.54 32.19
C THR A 16 2.37 -22.23 30.73
N THR A 17 1.51 -21.26 30.46
CA THR A 17 1.57 -20.52 29.22
C THR A 17 2.97 -19.94 29.25
N ALA A 18 3.93 -20.68 28.68
CA ALA A 18 5.14 -20.08 28.18
C ALA A 18 4.62 -18.93 27.33
N THR A 19 4.81 -17.71 27.81
CA THR A 19 4.69 -16.51 26.99
C THR A 19 5.61 -16.77 25.81
N ALA A 20 5.03 -17.19 24.69
CA ALA A 20 5.77 -17.38 23.46
C ALA A 20 6.56 -16.10 23.24
N GLN A 21 7.87 -16.26 23.06
CA GLN A 21 8.89 -15.25 22.95
C GLN A 21 8.45 -14.16 21.94
N SER A 22 7.74 -13.13 22.40
CA SER A 22 6.97 -12.24 21.50
C SER A 22 7.82 -11.09 20.96
N GLY A 23 9.00 -11.40 20.46
CA GLY A 23 9.89 -10.37 19.94
C GLY A 23 10.96 -10.95 19.04
N PHE A 24 11.23 -10.26 17.94
CA PHE A 24 12.32 -10.60 17.05
C PHE A 24 13.67 -10.31 17.72
N THR A 25 14.55 -11.31 17.71
CA THR A 25 15.85 -11.26 18.40
C THR A 25 16.76 -10.16 17.83
N ASP A 26 16.65 -9.90 16.52
CA ASP A 26 17.45 -8.95 15.77
C ASP A 26 16.94 -7.49 15.81
N THR A 27 15.89 -7.23 16.59
CA THR A 27 15.33 -5.88 16.80
C THR A 27 15.58 -5.34 18.21
N ALA A 28 16.33 -6.06 19.05
CA ALA A 28 16.52 -5.74 20.46
C ALA A 28 17.07 -4.33 20.77
N SER A 29 17.98 -3.84 19.94
CA SER A 29 18.57 -2.50 20.08
C SER A 29 17.91 -1.44 19.19
N SER A 30 16.87 -1.81 18.44
CA SER A 30 16.21 -0.90 17.51
C SER A 30 15.35 0.12 18.25
N ILE A 31 15.40 1.39 17.80
CA ILE A 31 14.46 2.42 18.26
C ILE A 31 13.01 2.06 17.95
N HIS A 32 12.78 1.20 16.95
CA HIS A 32 11.45 0.76 16.52
C HIS A 32 10.98 -0.50 17.26
N ARG A 33 11.75 -1.03 18.23
CA ARG A 33 11.44 -2.29 18.90
C ARG A 33 10.01 -2.33 19.47
N ALA A 34 9.60 -1.29 20.20
CA ALA A 34 8.28 -1.25 20.81
C ALA A 34 7.14 -1.25 19.79
N ASP A 35 7.31 -0.54 18.67
CA ASP A 35 6.33 -0.53 17.58
C ASP A 35 6.26 -1.91 16.91
N ILE A 36 7.41 -2.52 16.65
CA ILE A 36 7.51 -3.85 16.05
C ILE A 36 6.80 -4.88 16.95
N GLU A 37 7.11 -4.91 18.25
CA GLU A 37 6.45 -5.82 19.21
C GLU A 37 4.94 -5.59 19.27
N THR A 38 4.49 -4.32 19.23
CA THR A 38 3.06 -3.98 19.22
C THR A 38 2.35 -4.51 17.96
N LEU A 39 3.00 -4.40 16.80
CA LEU A 39 2.45 -4.90 15.54
C LEU A 39 2.51 -6.44 15.46
N THR A 40 3.56 -7.06 16.02
CA THR A 40 3.66 -8.52 16.19
C THR A 40 2.53 -9.05 17.07
N ALA A 41 2.22 -8.39 18.19
CA ALA A 41 1.12 -8.78 19.07
C ALA A 41 -0.26 -8.72 18.39
N LYS A 42 -0.38 -7.96 17.29
CA LYS A 42 -1.56 -7.89 16.43
C LYS A 42 -1.53 -8.91 15.28
N GLY A 43 -0.52 -9.78 15.21
CA GLY A 43 -0.36 -10.80 14.17
C GLY A 43 0.06 -10.24 12.80
N LEU A 44 0.52 -8.98 12.70
CA LEU A 44 0.79 -8.38 11.39
C LEU A 44 1.91 -9.11 10.62
N PHE A 45 2.93 -9.58 11.32
CA PHE A 45 4.14 -10.13 10.70
C PHE A 45 4.17 -11.66 10.58
N GLU A 46 3.14 -12.36 11.07
CA GLU A 46 3.09 -13.83 11.09
C GLU A 46 3.24 -14.43 9.68
N GLY A 47 4.23 -15.31 9.49
CA GLY A 47 4.52 -15.97 8.21
C GLY A 47 5.28 -15.11 7.20
N THR A 48 5.69 -13.90 7.59
CA THR A 48 6.44 -12.96 6.73
C THR A 48 7.88 -12.72 7.21
N GLU A 49 8.29 -13.44 8.24
CA GLU A 49 9.61 -13.39 8.83
C GLU A 49 10.68 -13.82 7.81
N CYS A 50 11.86 -13.23 7.91
CA CYS A 50 12.96 -13.58 7.01
C CYS A 50 13.68 -14.88 7.41
N ALA A 51 13.55 -15.26 8.69
CA ALA A 51 14.08 -16.45 9.34
C ALA A 51 13.39 -16.60 10.71
N ASP A 52 13.52 -17.76 11.33
CA ASP A 52 12.94 -18.04 12.65
C ASP A 52 13.36 -16.97 13.67
N GLU A 53 12.37 -16.33 14.30
CA GLU A 53 12.53 -15.26 15.30
C GLU A 53 13.32 -14.02 14.82
N GLN A 54 13.34 -13.74 13.51
CA GLN A 54 14.05 -12.58 12.91
C GLN A 54 13.15 -11.70 12.03
N PHE A 55 13.25 -10.38 12.22
CA PHE A 55 12.55 -9.37 11.42
C PHE A 55 13.35 -8.91 10.19
N CYS A 56 14.68 -9.03 10.24
CA CYS A 56 15.65 -8.51 9.28
C CYS A 56 15.46 -7.02 8.93
N PRO A 57 15.64 -6.09 9.89
CA PRO A 57 15.34 -4.66 9.69
C PRO A 57 16.15 -3.99 8.56
N ASN A 58 17.30 -4.55 8.20
CA ASN A 58 18.18 -4.02 7.17
C ASN A 58 18.02 -4.69 5.79
N LYS A 59 17.17 -5.72 5.68
CA LYS A 59 16.87 -6.34 4.38
C LYS A 59 15.67 -5.63 3.75
N PRO A 60 15.66 -5.43 2.43
CA PRO A 60 14.49 -4.86 1.76
C PRO A 60 13.29 -5.80 1.93
N ALA A 61 12.17 -5.25 2.36
CA ALA A 61 10.92 -5.99 2.44
C ALA A 61 10.44 -6.40 1.04
N LYS A 62 9.99 -7.65 0.91
CA LYS A 62 9.37 -8.12 -0.34
C LYS A 62 8.00 -7.47 -0.50
N ARG A 63 7.60 -7.17 -1.75
CA ARG A 63 6.31 -6.53 -2.04
C ARG A 63 5.12 -7.32 -1.51
N TRP A 64 5.16 -8.64 -1.63
CA TRP A 64 4.09 -9.51 -1.11
C TRP A 64 3.99 -9.44 0.42
N ALA A 65 5.12 -9.40 1.13
CA ALA A 65 5.12 -9.29 2.60
C ALA A 65 4.49 -7.98 3.06
N VAL A 66 4.82 -6.87 2.38
CA VAL A 66 4.19 -5.57 2.63
C VAL A 66 2.68 -5.62 2.32
N ALA A 67 2.25 -6.34 1.28
CA ALA A 67 0.83 -6.51 0.99
C ALA A 67 0.10 -7.23 2.13
N VAL A 68 0.69 -8.29 2.69
CA VAL A 68 0.17 -8.98 3.87
C VAL A 68 0.01 -8.00 5.05
N TRP A 69 1.06 -7.25 5.37
CA TRP A 69 1.04 -6.30 6.49
C TRP A 69 -0.02 -5.21 6.33
N LEU A 70 -0.12 -4.63 5.13
CA LEU A 70 -1.09 -3.58 4.84
C LEU A 70 -2.52 -4.09 4.90
N VAL A 71 -2.80 -5.28 4.34
CA VAL A 71 -4.14 -5.87 4.42
C VAL A 71 -4.51 -6.19 5.87
N ARG A 72 -3.63 -6.83 6.64
CA ARG A 72 -3.87 -7.09 8.07
C ARG A 72 -4.10 -5.80 8.86
N ALA A 73 -3.34 -4.74 8.56
CA ALA A 73 -3.50 -3.45 9.21
C ALA A 73 -4.83 -2.75 8.87
N LEU A 74 -5.33 -2.91 7.63
CA LEU A 74 -6.54 -2.25 7.14
C LEU A 74 -7.82 -3.05 7.45
N ASP A 75 -7.79 -4.36 7.26
CA ASP A 75 -8.94 -5.26 7.41
C ASP A 75 -8.98 -5.96 8.78
N GLY A 76 -7.90 -5.92 9.56
CA GLY A 76 -7.81 -6.56 10.87
C GLY A 76 -7.59 -8.08 10.84
N GLY A 77 -7.27 -8.66 9.69
CA GLY A 77 -7.02 -10.09 9.52
C GLY A 77 -6.73 -10.48 8.07
N ASP A 78 -6.71 -11.80 7.83
CA ASP A 78 -6.42 -12.36 6.51
C ASP A 78 -7.68 -12.42 5.64
N PRO A 79 -7.59 -12.06 4.34
CA PRO A 79 -8.70 -12.19 3.41
C PRO A 79 -9.01 -13.67 3.12
N PRO A 80 -10.21 -13.97 2.58
CA PRO A 80 -10.55 -15.34 2.20
C PRO A 80 -9.60 -15.87 1.12
N PRO A 81 -9.32 -17.20 1.11
CA PRO A 81 -8.50 -17.83 0.06
C PRO A 81 -9.01 -17.56 -1.35
N LEU A 82 -8.08 -17.50 -2.30
CA LEU A 82 -8.34 -17.26 -3.72
C LEU A 82 -7.36 -18.11 -4.54
N ASP A 83 -7.84 -18.66 -5.65
CA ASP A 83 -7.05 -19.51 -6.56
C ASP A 83 -6.64 -18.76 -7.85
N GLU A 84 -7.16 -17.53 -8.05
CA GLU A 84 -6.88 -16.70 -9.23
C GLU A 84 -6.70 -15.22 -8.84
N SER A 85 -5.91 -14.48 -9.63
CA SER A 85 -5.61 -13.06 -9.42
C SER A 85 -5.76 -12.25 -10.70
N ARG A 86 -6.10 -10.96 -10.56
CA ARG A 86 -6.13 -10.01 -11.69
C ARG A 86 -4.74 -9.74 -12.29
N PHE A 87 -3.69 -10.04 -11.53
CA PHE A 87 -2.30 -9.89 -11.92
C PHE A 87 -1.80 -11.23 -12.46
N THR A 88 -1.33 -11.23 -13.72
CA THR A 88 -0.89 -12.46 -14.39
C THR A 88 0.55 -12.85 -14.06
N ASP A 89 1.27 -11.94 -13.40
CA ASP A 89 2.65 -12.06 -12.95
C ASP A 89 2.73 -12.36 -11.44
N VAL A 90 1.65 -12.84 -10.85
CA VAL A 90 1.58 -13.23 -9.44
C VAL A 90 1.30 -14.72 -9.38
N ASP A 91 2.17 -15.45 -8.69
CA ASP A 91 2.08 -16.89 -8.51
C ASP A 91 0.99 -17.28 -7.50
N ASP A 92 0.46 -18.50 -7.63
CA ASP A 92 -0.51 -19.09 -6.72
C ASP A 92 0.16 -19.55 -5.42
N GLU A 93 0.28 -18.60 -4.49
CA GLU A 93 0.91 -18.78 -3.19
C GLU A 93 -0.05 -18.30 -2.09
N TRP A 94 0.19 -18.68 -0.84
CA TRP A 94 -0.71 -18.35 0.29
C TRP A 94 -0.97 -16.84 0.47
N TRP A 95 -0.03 -15.99 0.02
CA TRP A 95 -0.12 -14.53 0.11
C TRP A 95 -0.87 -13.90 -1.08
N LEU A 96 -1.26 -14.68 -2.10
CA LEU A 96 -2.04 -14.25 -3.26
C LEU A 96 -3.30 -13.46 -2.87
N PRO A 97 -4.12 -13.91 -1.90
CA PRO A 97 -5.33 -13.19 -1.53
C PRO A 97 -5.07 -11.79 -0.98
N HIS A 98 -3.92 -11.56 -0.34
CA HIS A 98 -3.54 -10.22 0.15
C HIS A 98 -3.22 -9.26 -0.99
N VAL A 99 -2.55 -9.73 -2.05
CA VAL A 99 -2.25 -8.89 -3.21
C VAL A 99 -3.53 -8.48 -3.94
N GLU A 100 -4.45 -9.43 -4.13
CA GLU A 100 -5.75 -9.16 -4.74
C GLU A 100 -6.59 -8.20 -3.87
N ARG A 101 -6.62 -8.42 -2.55
CA ARG A 101 -7.32 -7.55 -1.60
C ARG A 101 -6.76 -6.13 -1.61
N LEU A 102 -5.45 -5.96 -1.65
CA LEU A 102 -4.80 -4.65 -1.73
C LEU A 102 -5.22 -3.88 -3.00
N ALA A 103 -5.43 -4.60 -4.11
CA ALA A 103 -5.93 -4.02 -5.35
C ALA A 103 -7.44 -3.69 -5.30
N GLN A 104 -8.25 -4.48 -4.61
CA GLN A 104 -9.66 -4.17 -4.35
C GLN A 104 -9.83 -2.91 -3.48
N LEU A 105 -8.92 -2.71 -2.53
CA LEU A 105 -8.84 -1.50 -1.70
C LEU A 105 -8.31 -0.28 -2.46
N GLY A 106 -7.85 -0.45 -3.72
CA GLY A 106 -7.34 0.63 -4.55
C GLY A 106 -5.96 1.14 -4.14
N VAL A 107 -5.24 0.42 -3.26
CA VAL A 107 -3.88 0.78 -2.85
C VAL A 107 -2.89 0.47 -3.98
N THR A 108 -3.12 -0.60 -4.73
CA THR A 108 -2.34 -0.94 -5.93
C THR A 108 -3.26 -1.10 -7.14
N ALA A 109 -2.83 -0.58 -8.28
CA ALA A 109 -3.53 -0.77 -9.56
C ALA A 109 -2.79 -1.73 -10.51
N GLY A 110 -1.47 -1.89 -10.30
CA GLY A 110 -0.57 -2.67 -11.16
C GLY A 110 0.06 -1.84 -12.28
N CYS A 111 1.08 -2.40 -12.92
CA CYS A 111 1.85 -1.70 -13.96
C CYS A 111 1.06 -1.56 -15.28
N ARG A 112 0.10 -2.46 -15.55
CA ARG A 112 -0.75 -2.38 -16.76
C ARG A 112 -1.73 -1.21 -16.76
N THR A 113 -1.98 -0.61 -15.59
CA THR A 113 -2.83 0.57 -15.42
C THR A 113 -2.03 1.83 -15.15
N GLU A 114 -0.73 1.87 -15.46
CA GLU A 114 0.04 3.11 -15.31
C GLU A 114 -0.35 4.12 -16.39
N PRO A 115 -0.94 5.27 -16.02
CA PRO A 115 -1.31 6.30 -16.99
C PRO A 115 -0.10 6.80 -17.77
N ARG A 116 1.11 6.71 -17.19
CA ARG A 116 2.37 7.11 -17.85
C ARG A 116 2.74 6.18 -18.99
N ALA A 117 2.67 4.87 -18.80
CA ALA A 117 2.96 3.89 -19.85
C ALA A 117 1.91 3.98 -20.97
N SER A 118 0.63 4.02 -20.62
CA SER A 118 -0.45 4.22 -21.60
C SER A 118 -0.32 5.54 -22.35
N PHE A 119 0.01 6.64 -21.65
CA PHE A 119 0.29 7.95 -22.27
C PHE A 119 1.47 7.90 -23.23
N ARG A 120 2.55 7.17 -22.87
CA ARG A 120 3.74 7.00 -23.72
C ARG A 120 3.42 6.24 -25.00
N THR A 121 2.71 5.13 -24.89
CA THR A 121 2.25 4.36 -26.05
C THR A 121 1.34 5.20 -26.94
N TRP A 122 0.35 5.86 -26.36
CA TRP A 122 -0.55 6.75 -27.09
C TRP A 122 0.21 7.86 -27.83
N CYS A 123 1.16 8.54 -27.18
CA CYS A 123 1.99 9.56 -27.82
C CYS A 123 2.78 9.00 -29.02
N ALA A 124 3.30 7.77 -28.91
CA ALA A 124 4.03 7.12 -30.01
C ALA A 124 3.11 6.78 -31.19
N GLU A 125 1.89 6.32 -30.90
CA GLU A 125 0.88 5.98 -31.91
C GLU A 125 0.29 7.22 -32.60
N THR A 126 0.13 8.33 -31.89
CA THR A 126 -0.42 9.58 -32.44
C THR A 126 0.63 10.54 -33.01
N GLY A 127 1.91 10.11 -33.07
CA GLY A 127 2.99 10.89 -33.67
C GLY A 127 3.43 12.12 -32.86
N VAL A 128 3.19 12.12 -31.54
CA VAL A 128 3.66 13.20 -30.66
C VAL A 128 5.17 13.15 -30.55
N ARG A 129 5.83 14.30 -30.75
CA ARG A 129 7.30 14.40 -30.63
C ARG A 129 7.74 13.95 -29.23
N ARG A 130 8.75 13.08 -29.18
CA ARG A 130 9.28 12.51 -27.93
C ARG A 130 9.61 13.60 -26.90
N GLU A 131 10.25 14.69 -27.32
CA GLU A 131 10.59 15.83 -26.46
C GLU A 131 9.37 16.42 -25.74
N VAL A 132 8.24 16.58 -26.45
CA VAL A 132 6.99 17.13 -25.87
C VAL A 132 6.39 16.13 -24.89
N ALA A 133 6.37 14.84 -25.24
CA ALA A 133 5.85 13.78 -24.38
C ALA A 133 6.66 13.61 -23.08
N GLU A 134 8.00 13.61 -23.16
CA GLU A 134 8.89 13.51 -21.99
C GLU A 134 8.78 14.77 -21.11
N ALA A 135 8.74 15.96 -21.72
CA ALA A 135 8.54 17.20 -20.99
C ALA A 135 7.17 17.24 -20.29
N ALA A 136 6.12 16.67 -20.91
CA ALA A 136 4.80 16.57 -20.31
C ALA A 136 4.74 15.59 -19.12
N LEU A 137 5.55 14.53 -19.14
CA LEU A 137 5.70 13.57 -18.02
C LEU A 137 6.54 14.07 -16.84
N ALA A 138 7.00 15.33 -16.91
CA ALA A 138 7.81 16.00 -15.89
C ALA A 138 9.10 15.24 -15.51
N HIS A 139 9.68 14.48 -16.43
CA HIS A 139 11.03 13.97 -16.27
C HIS A 139 12.03 15.06 -16.70
N THR A 140 13.07 15.23 -15.90
CA THR A 140 14.21 16.06 -16.27
C THR A 140 14.81 15.51 -17.57
N ALA A 141 14.78 16.30 -18.64
CA ALA A 141 15.53 15.99 -19.85
C ALA A 141 17.03 15.83 -19.53
N GLY A 142 17.74 15.03 -20.35
CA GLY A 142 19.17 14.80 -20.18
C GLY A 142 19.94 16.13 -20.15
N ALA A 143 21.12 16.13 -19.51
CA ALA A 143 21.94 17.35 -19.37
C ALA A 143 22.26 18.01 -20.73
N VAL A 144 22.43 17.21 -21.78
CA VAL A 144 22.67 17.68 -23.15
C VAL A 144 21.42 18.35 -23.73
N GLU A 145 20.25 17.74 -23.60
CA GLU A 145 18.99 18.26 -24.16
C GLU A 145 18.57 19.56 -23.48
N ARG A 146 18.76 19.68 -22.15
CA ARG A 146 18.54 20.94 -21.41
C ARG A 146 19.46 22.08 -21.83
N ALA A 147 20.70 21.78 -22.23
CA ALA A 147 21.65 22.79 -22.69
C ALA A 147 21.22 23.42 -24.04
N TYR A 148 20.46 22.67 -24.86
CA TYR A 148 20.01 23.13 -26.18
C TYR A 148 18.53 23.57 -26.23
N GLN A 149 17.67 23.12 -25.31
CA GLN A 149 16.27 23.52 -25.24
C GLN A 149 16.12 24.97 -24.74
N ARG A 150 15.82 25.88 -25.67
CA ARG A 150 15.56 27.30 -25.36
C ARG A 150 14.15 27.57 -24.80
N SER A 151 13.23 26.61 -24.83
CA SER A 151 11.85 26.77 -24.39
C SER A 151 11.31 25.53 -23.66
N ASP A 152 10.42 25.71 -22.71
CA ASP A 152 9.79 24.68 -21.86
C ASP A 152 8.59 23.94 -22.50
N LEU A 153 8.29 24.26 -23.75
CA LEU A 153 7.21 23.70 -24.58
C LEU A 153 5.83 23.75 -23.89
N LEU A 154 5.59 24.71 -22.99
CA LEU A 154 4.41 24.72 -22.12
C LEU A 154 3.08 24.67 -22.89
N ALA A 155 2.95 25.46 -23.96
CA ALA A 155 1.74 25.49 -24.78
C ALA A 155 1.45 24.13 -25.45
N ALA A 156 2.49 23.48 -26.01
CA ALA A 156 2.36 22.17 -26.63
C ALA A 156 2.04 21.08 -25.59
N ARG A 157 2.64 21.16 -24.40
CA ARG A 157 2.37 20.24 -23.28
C ARG A 157 0.94 20.38 -22.76
N ARG A 158 0.43 21.61 -22.69
CA ARG A 158 -0.97 21.88 -22.30
C ARG A 158 -1.95 21.25 -23.29
N ALA A 159 -1.79 21.54 -24.57
CA ALA A 159 -2.63 20.95 -25.62
C ALA A 159 -2.57 19.41 -25.60
N LEU A 160 -1.37 18.84 -25.46
CA LEU A 160 -1.18 17.39 -25.35
C LEU A 160 -1.92 16.78 -24.15
N MET A 161 -1.89 17.44 -22.99
CA MET A 161 -2.60 16.98 -21.80
C MET A 161 -4.11 17.14 -21.91
N ASP A 162 -4.59 18.20 -22.58
CA ASP A 162 -6.01 18.38 -22.90
C ASP A 162 -6.52 17.25 -23.83
N ASP A 163 -5.70 16.83 -24.80
CA ASP A 163 -6.01 15.73 -25.72
C ASP A 163 -6.04 14.39 -24.97
N TRP A 164 -5.03 14.15 -24.13
CA TRP A 164 -4.96 12.95 -23.30
C TRP A 164 -6.14 12.84 -22.32
N ALA A 165 -6.55 13.95 -21.70
CA ALA A 165 -7.72 13.97 -20.82
C ALA A 165 -9.00 13.53 -21.55
N ARG A 166 -9.17 13.88 -22.84
CA ARG A 166 -10.31 13.42 -23.63
C ARG A 166 -10.29 11.92 -23.87
N VAL A 167 -9.11 11.32 -24.10
CA VAL A 167 -8.94 9.86 -24.23
C VAL A 167 -9.35 9.16 -22.93
N LEU A 168 -8.91 9.68 -21.78
CA LEU A 168 -9.28 9.11 -20.49
C LEU A 168 -10.79 9.20 -20.23
N VAL A 169 -11.42 10.34 -20.53
CA VAL A 169 -12.86 10.56 -20.30
C VAL A 169 -13.74 9.74 -21.25
N SER A 170 -13.29 9.49 -22.48
CA SER A 170 -14.00 8.63 -23.43
C SER A 170 -13.90 7.15 -23.08
N ALA A 171 -12.78 6.73 -22.49
CA ALA A 171 -12.55 5.35 -22.04
C ALA A 171 -13.34 4.96 -20.76
N ILE A 172 -13.89 5.92 -20.00
CA ILE A 172 -14.69 5.64 -18.80
C ILE A 172 -16.13 5.23 -19.18
N PRO A 173 -16.59 4.00 -18.84
CA PRO A 173 -17.97 3.58 -19.06
C PRO A 173 -18.95 4.52 -18.34
N ARG A 174 -20.08 4.84 -18.97
CA ARG A 174 -21.09 5.78 -18.42
C ARG A 174 -21.59 5.40 -17.02
N SER A 175 -21.56 4.13 -16.64
CA SER A 175 -21.96 3.63 -15.33
C SER A 175 -21.07 4.09 -14.16
N ARG A 176 -19.83 4.55 -14.41
CA ARG A 176 -18.89 5.04 -13.38
C ARG A 176 -18.92 6.55 -13.15
N ARG A 177 -19.79 7.32 -13.82
CA ARG A 177 -19.83 8.79 -13.68
C ARG A 177 -20.60 9.29 -12.45
N HIS A 178 -21.22 8.42 -11.67
CA HIS A 178 -22.22 8.82 -10.67
C HIS A 178 -21.75 8.91 -9.20
N ASP A 179 -20.49 8.65 -8.83
CA ASP A 179 -20.15 8.55 -7.39
C ASP A 179 -18.85 9.23 -6.90
N THR A 180 -18.28 10.22 -7.61
CA THR A 180 -17.06 10.91 -7.13
C THR A 180 -17.31 12.23 -6.39
N THR A 181 -18.57 12.60 -6.08
CA THR A 181 -18.89 13.82 -5.31
C THR A 181 -19.75 13.45 -4.11
N PRO A 182 -19.15 12.95 -3.00
CA PRO A 182 -19.15 13.78 -1.78
C PRO A 182 -17.99 13.43 -0.81
N GLN A 183 -16.74 13.80 -1.09
CA GLN A 183 -15.69 13.83 -0.04
C GLN A 183 -15.01 15.19 0.13
N LEU A 184 -15.27 16.16 -0.77
CA LEU A 184 -14.76 17.52 -0.64
C LEU A 184 -15.49 18.38 0.41
N ALA A 185 -16.58 17.90 1.01
CA ALA A 185 -17.31 18.63 2.05
C ALA A 185 -16.63 18.55 3.43
N ILE A 186 -15.88 17.48 3.72
CA ILE A 186 -15.30 17.25 5.06
C ILE A 186 -14.04 18.08 5.30
N MET A 187 -13.35 18.52 4.24
CA MET A 187 -12.11 19.33 4.37
C MET A 187 -12.33 20.84 4.43
N ARG A 188 -13.55 21.34 4.17
CA ARG A 188 -13.83 22.79 4.13
C ARG A 188 -14.26 23.39 5.48
N ASP A 189 -14.53 22.55 6.48
CA ASP A 189 -14.97 22.98 7.82
C ASP A 189 -13.80 23.24 8.79
N LYS A 190 -12.67 22.51 8.63
CA LYS A 190 -11.50 22.66 9.51
C LYS A 190 -10.77 24.01 9.39
N SER A 191 -11.02 24.79 8.34
CA SER A 191 -10.41 26.12 8.15
C SER A 191 -11.17 27.27 8.83
N ARG A 192 -12.37 27.02 9.40
CA ARG A 192 -13.19 28.07 10.04
C ARG A 192 -13.05 28.13 11.57
N ALA A 193 -12.33 27.19 12.19
CA ALA A 193 -12.19 27.08 13.64
C ALA A 193 -10.88 27.65 14.23
N ARG A 194 -10.14 28.50 13.50
CA ARG A 194 -8.95 29.18 14.03
C ARG A 194 -9.33 30.60 14.45
N GLY A 195 -9.78 30.75 15.70
CA GLY A 195 -10.08 32.04 16.32
C GLY A 195 -8.83 32.93 16.45
N PRO A 196 -8.98 34.26 16.56
CA PRO A 196 -7.88 35.20 16.59
C PRO A 196 -7.04 35.04 17.86
N SER A 197 -5.74 34.80 17.67
CA SER A 197 -4.71 34.84 18.72
C SER A 197 -4.51 36.29 19.16
N THR A 198 -5.05 36.65 20.32
CA THR A 198 -4.71 37.90 21.03
C THR A 198 -3.30 37.78 21.59
N ARG A 199 -2.39 38.61 21.09
CA ARG A 199 -1.14 38.95 21.78
C ARG A 199 -1.45 39.94 22.89
N GLN A 200 -1.09 39.58 24.11
CA GLN A 200 -0.56 40.48 25.15
C GLN A 200 0.71 39.83 25.69
#